data_AF-A0AA37RV49-F1
#
_entry.id   AF-A0AA37RV49-F1
#
_cell.length_a   1.000
_cell.length_b   1.000
_cell.length_c   1.000
_cell.angle_alpha   90.00
_cell.angle_beta   90.00
_cell.angle_gamma   90.00
#
_symmetry.space_group_name_H-M   'P 1'
#
loop_
_entity.id
_entity.type
_entity.pdbx_description
1 polymer ?
#
loop_
_entity_poly.entity_id
_entity_poly.type
_entity_poly.pdbx_seq_one_letter_code
_entity_poly.pdbx_strand_id
1 'polypeptide(L)'
;MKDLDKIALAAQKAKGERPYFLQDKQTEQVMSIAMSLAMELSVTRERLATMEALLVENGVISQGQIDAYQPSKDEADKRSLDTQAYLARVLRILSQDVEQMTANDMSAEAAQELLTR
;
A
#
# COMPACT_ATOMS: atom_id res chain seq x y z
N MET A 1 3.91 20.44 30.86
CA MET A 1 3.16 19.18 30.63
C MET A 1 4.04 18.32 29.74
N LYS A 2 4.42 17.11 30.16
CA LYS A 2 5.34 16.27 29.36
C LYS A 2 4.61 15.84 28.09
N ASP A 3 5.14 16.16 26.91
CA ASP A 3 4.57 15.70 25.65
C ASP A 3 4.55 14.16 25.67
N LEU A 4 3.34 13.62 25.71
CA LEU A 4 3.10 12.19 25.70
C LEU A 4 3.38 11.68 24.29
N ASP A 5 4.39 10.82 24.15
CA ASP A 5 4.62 10.07 22.91
C ASP A 5 3.51 9.01 22.76
N LYS A 6 2.41 9.45 22.12
CA LYS A 6 1.21 8.63 21.89
C LYS A 6 1.51 7.41 21.02
N ILE A 7 2.52 7.48 20.16
CA ILE A 7 2.93 6.38 19.29
C ILE A 7 3.59 5.28 20.12
N ALA A 8 4.53 5.66 20.99
CA ALA A 8 5.17 4.73 21.90
C ALA A 8 4.18 4.09 22.90
N LEU A 9 3.19 4.85 23.36
CA LEU A 9 2.13 4.36 24.26
C LEU A 9 1.17 3.38 23.57
N ALA A 10 0.75 3.64 22.33
CA ALA A 10 -0.11 2.74 21.57
C ALA A 10 0.61 1.42 21.21
N ALA A 11 1.94 1.46 21.08
CA ALA A 11 2.77 0.30 20.78
C ALA A 11 3.16 -0.52 22.03
N GLN A 12 2.76 -0.12 23.25
CA GLN A 12 3.10 -0.88 24.44
C GLN A 12 2.49 -2.28 24.42
N LYS A 13 3.35 -3.27 24.70
CA LYS A 13 2.92 -4.66 24.88
C LYS A 13 1.92 -4.73 26.03
N ALA A 14 0.74 -5.29 25.77
CA ALA A 14 -0.23 -5.60 26.81
C ALA A 14 0.38 -6.53 27.88
N LYS A 15 -0.12 -6.49 29.12
CA LYS A 15 0.32 -7.42 30.17
C LYS A 15 -0.16 -8.85 29.83
N GLY A 16 0.68 -9.62 29.14
CA GLY A 16 0.43 -11.01 28.75
C GLY A 16 1.19 -11.40 27.47
N GLU A 17 1.30 -12.71 27.20
CA GLU A 17 1.65 -13.16 25.84
C GLU A 17 0.44 -12.98 24.93
N ARG A 18 0.65 -12.42 23.74
CA ARG A 18 -0.41 -12.32 22.73
C ARG A 18 -0.61 -13.73 22.15
N PRO A 19 -1.78 -14.36 22.33
CA PRO A 19 -2.04 -15.65 21.72
C PRO A 19 -2.13 -15.46 20.20
N TYR A 20 -1.51 -16.38 19.46
CA TYR A 20 -1.64 -16.52 18.01
C TYR A 20 -2.43 -17.79 17.74
N PHE A 21 -3.37 -17.72 16.82
CA PHE A 21 -4.34 -18.79 16.54
C PHE A 21 -4.17 -19.40 15.15
N LEU A 22 -3.48 -18.71 14.23
CA LEU A 22 -3.15 -19.27 12.93
C LEU A 22 -1.91 -20.17 12.99
N GLN A 23 -1.76 -21.05 11.99
CA GLN A 23 -0.67 -22.02 11.91
C GLN A 23 0.72 -21.36 11.93
N ASP A 24 0.84 -20.18 11.34
CA ASP A 24 2.05 -19.37 11.37
C ASP A 24 1.74 -17.95 11.87
N LYS A 25 2.60 -17.45 12.75
CA LYS A 25 2.48 -16.10 13.34
C LYS A 25 2.51 -15.03 12.24
N GLN A 26 3.32 -15.23 11.20
CA GLN A 26 3.48 -14.29 10.10
C GLN A 26 2.16 -14.11 9.36
N THR A 27 1.40 -15.19 9.15
CA THR A 27 0.07 -15.15 8.52
C THR A 27 -0.90 -14.28 9.31
N GLU A 28 -0.92 -14.41 10.64
CA GLU A 28 -1.81 -13.62 11.49
C GLU A 28 -1.40 -12.14 11.52
N GLN A 29 -0.10 -11.86 11.49
CA GLN A 29 0.43 -10.50 11.38
C GLN A 29 0.06 -9.85 10.06
N VAL A 30 0.24 -10.55 8.93
CA VAL A 30 -0.16 -10.06 7.60
C VAL A 30 -1.67 -9.83 7.53
N MET A 31 -2.47 -10.77 8.06
CA MET A 31 -3.93 -10.60 8.13
C MET A 31 -4.31 -9.37 8.96
N SER A 32 -3.69 -9.17 10.13
CA SER A 32 -3.92 -7.99 10.97
C SER A 32 -3.59 -6.70 10.23
N ILE A 33 -2.46 -6.65 9.51
CA ILE A 33 -2.06 -5.49 8.71
C ILE A 33 -3.06 -5.26 7.57
N ALA A 34 -3.45 -6.31 6.85
CA ALA A 34 -4.40 -6.23 5.75
C ALA A 34 -5.78 -5.72 6.21
N MET A 35 -6.26 -6.17 7.37
CA MET A 35 -7.51 -5.67 7.96
C MET A 35 -7.40 -4.20 8.36
N SER A 36 -6.28 -3.78 8.96
CA SER A 36 -6.03 -2.36 9.26
C SER A 36 -6.06 -1.49 8.01
N LEU A 37 -5.38 -1.91 6.94
CA LEU A 37 -5.39 -1.19 5.66
C LEU A 37 -6.77 -1.17 5.00
N ALA A 38 -7.54 -2.26 5.09
CA ALA A 38 -8.90 -2.32 4.55
C ALA A 38 -9.83 -1.34 5.27
N MET A 39 -9.70 -1.20 6.60
CA MET A 39 -10.45 -0.21 7.37
C MET A 39 -10.10 1.22 6.96
N GLU A 40 -8.81 1.55 6.87
CA GLU A 40 -8.35 2.88 6.42
C GLU A 40 -8.82 3.20 4.99
N LEU A 41 -8.80 2.22 4.09
CA LEU A 41 -9.34 2.37 2.74
C LEU A 41 -10.85 2.64 2.75
N SER A 42 -11.61 1.93 3.59
CA SER A 42 -13.06 2.15 3.73
C SER A 42 -13.35 3.58 4.19
N VAL A 43 -12.67 4.04 5.25
CA VAL A 43 -12.81 5.41 5.77
C VAL A 43 -12.45 6.45 4.71
N THR A 44 -11.38 6.20 3.94
CA THR A 44 -10.97 7.09 2.85
C THR A 44 -12.05 7.16 1.76
N ARG A 45 -12.64 6.02 1.36
CA ARG A 45 -13.71 5.99 0.35
C ARG A 45 -14.96 6.72 0.83
N GLU A 46 -15.32 6.57 2.10
CA GLU A 46 -16.47 7.27 2.67
C GLU A 46 -16.23 8.78 2.76
N ARG A 47 -15.01 9.21 3.09
CA ARG A 47 -14.61 10.61 3.03
C ARG A 47 -14.69 11.18 1.62
N LEU A 48 -14.25 10.42 0.61
CA LEU A 48 -14.37 10.83 -0.80
C LEU A 48 -15.83 10.97 -1.24
N ALA A 49 -16.69 10.02 -0.88
CA ALA A 49 -18.13 10.10 -1.15
C ALA A 49 -18.78 11.31 -0.47
N THR A 50 -18.37 11.62 0.76
CA THR A 50 -18.82 12.82 1.48
C THR A 50 -18.36 14.09 0.79
N MET A 51 -17.10 14.14 0.32
CA MET A 51 -16.59 15.28 -0.45
C MET A 51 -17.36 15.48 -1.75
N GLU A 52 -17.67 14.41 -2.49
CA GLU A 52 -18.50 14.48 -3.68
C GLU A 52 -19.89 15.02 -3.37
N ALA A 53 -20.56 14.49 -2.34
CA ALA A 53 -21.89 14.94 -1.93
C ALA A 53 -21.90 16.44 -1.59
N LEU A 54 -20.90 16.91 -0.84
CA LEU A 54 -20.76 18.34 -0.51
C LEU A 54 -20.51 19.19 -1.76
N LEU A 55 -19.70 18.74 -2.72
CA LEU A 55 -19.46 19.49 -3.96
C LEU A 55 -20.71 19.59 -4.84
N VAL A 56 -21.53 18.53 -4.86
CA VAL A 56 -22.84 18.55 -5.54
C VAL A 56 -23.81 19.49 -4.82
N GLU A 57 -23.91 19.41 -3.50
CA GLU A 57 -24.78 20.28 -2.69
C GLU A 57 -24.43 21.78 -2.88
N ASN A 58 -23.14 22.09 -2.98
CA ASN A 58 -22.66 23.45 -3.24
C ASN A 58 -22.71 23.86 -4.73
N GLY A 59 -23.18 22.98 -5.63
CA GLY A 59 -23.31 23.26 -7.06
C GLY A 59 -21.97 23.39 -7.81
N VAL A 60 -20.87 22.87 -7.26
CA VAL A 60 -19.54 22.90 -7.89
C VAL A 60 -19.45 21.87 -9.02
N ILE A 61 -20.08 20.72 -8.82
CA ILE A 61 -20.17 19.63 -9.81
C ILE A 61 -21.62 19.14 -9.90
N SER A 62 -21.97 18.51 -11.02
CA SER A 62 -23.24 17.83 -11.19
C SER A 62 -23.20 16.42 -10.59
N GLN A 63 -24.35 15.91 -10.15
CA GLN A 63 -24.46 14.53 -9.69
C GLN A 63 -24.02 13.54 -10.79
N GLY A 64 -23.17 12.58 -10.43
CA GLY A 64 -22.61 11.60 -11.38
C GLY A 64 -21.54 12.15 -12.34
N GLN A 65 -21.14 13.42 -12.18
CA GLN A 65 -20.07 13.99 -13.00
C GLN A 65 -18.72 13.31 -12.76
N ILE A 66 -18.45 12.83 -11.54
CA ILE A 66 -17.23 12.07 -11.23
C ILE A 66 -17.24 10.72 -11.96
N ASP A 67 -18.37 10.00 -11.93
CA ASP A 67 -18.51 8.70 -12.63
C ASP A 67 -18.41 8.82 -14.15
N ALA A 68 -18.91 9.93 -14.70
CA ALA A 68 -18.86 10.23 -16.13
C ALA A 68 -17.53 10.88 -16.59
N TYR A 69 -16.64 11.23 -15.65
CA TYR A 69 -15.41 11.94 -15.97
C TYR A 69 -14.47 11.08 -16.82
N GLN A 70 -14.13 11.60 -17.99
CA GLN A 70 -13.12 11.01 -18.87
C GLN A 70 -11.85 11.86 -18.80
N PRO A 71 -10.74 11.32 -18.24
CA PRO A 71 -9.48 12.04 -18.23
C PRO A 71 -8.99 12.25 -19.65
N SER A 72 -8.31 13.37 -19.89
CA SER A 72 -7.56 13.58 -21.13
C SER A 72 -6.45 12.53 -21.27
N LYS A 73 -5.94 12.34 -22.49
CA LYS A 73 -4.83 11.42 -22.75
C LYS A 73 -3.61 11.73 -21.87
N ASP A 74 -3.26 13.00 -21.76
CA ASP A 74 -2.12 13.46 -20.96
C ASP A 74 -2.30 13.19 -19.45
N GLU A 75 -3.53 13.33 -18.94
CA GLU A 75 -3.84 13.01 -17.54
C GLU A 75 -3.82 11.50 -17.29
N ALA A 76 -4.36 10.71 -18.22
CA ALA A 76 -4.33 9.26 -18.14
C ALA A 76 -2.88 8.73 -18.13
N ASP A 77 -2.01 9.28 -18.98
CA ASP A 77 -0.60 8.90 -19.04
C ASP A 77 0.13 9.22 -17.73
N LYS A 78 -0.10 10.40 -17.14
CA LYS A 78 0.45 10.78 -15.82
C LYS A 78 -0.03 9.83 -14.72
N ARG A 79 -1.34 9.59 -14.64
CA ARG A 79 -1.92 8.67 -13.65
C ARG A 79 -1.42 7.25 -13.83
N SER A 80 -1.20 6.80 -15.07
CA SER A 80 -0.64 5.50 -15.39
C SER A 80 0.78 5.35 -14.82
N LEU A 81 1.64 6.36 -15.02
CA LEU A 81 2.99 6.38 -14.44
C LEU A 81 2.95 6.35 -12.92
N ASP A 82 2.09 7.15 -12.28
CA ASP A 82 1.94 7.17 -10.83
C ASP A 82 1.44 5.82 -10.29
N THR A 83 0.49 5.19 -10.99
CA THR A 83 -0.05 3.88 -10.66
C THR A 83 1.02 2.80 -10.79
N GLN A 84 1.81 2.82 -11.86
CA GLN A 84 2.93 1.88 -12.04
C GLN A 84 3.97 2.04 -10.94
N ALA A 85 4.33 3.27 -10.59
CA ALA A 85 5.28 3.54 -9.51
C ALA A 85 4.74 3.09 -8.14
N TYR A 86 3.45 3.29 -7.89
CA TYR A 86 2.79 2.79 -6.69
C TYR A 86 2.78 1.26 -6.63
N LEU A 87 2.36 0.59 -7.71
CA LEU A 87 2.34 -0.87 -7.81
C LEU A 87 3.75 -1.45 -7.65
N ALA A 88 4.78 -0.86 -8.26
CA ALA A 88 6.15 -1.31 -8.10
C ALA A 88 6.63 -1.25 -6.64
N ARG A 89 6.21 -0.24 -5.86
CA ARG A 89 6.55 -0.15 -4.43
C ARG A 89 5.80 -1.20 -3.60
N VAL A 90 4.53 -1.42 -3.89
CA VAL A 90 3.69 -2.39 -3.16
C VAL A 90 4.09 -3.83 -3.48
N LEU A 91 4.37 -4.13 -4.74
CA LEU A 91 4.66 -5.48 -5.24
C LEU A 91 6.16 -5.83 -5.22
N ARG A 92 7.01 -4.96 -4.68
CA ARG A 92 8.47 -5.16 -4.64
C ARG A 92 8.88 -6.52 -4.08
N ILE A 93 8.16 -7.04 -3.09
CA ILE A 93 8.46 -8.34 -2.48
C ILE A 93 8.32 -9.49 -3.49
N LEU A 94 7.32 -9.43 -4.38
CA LEU A 94 7.13 -10.43 -5.43
C LEU A 94 8.22 -10.34 -6.49
N SER A 95 8.66 -9.12 -6.85
CA SER A 95 9.79 -8.93 -7.76
C SER A 95 11.07 -9.55 -7.19
N GLN A 96 11.30 -9.40 -5.88
CA GLN A 96 12.45 -9.99 -5.20
C GLN A 96 12.38 -11.53 -5.16
N ASP A 97 11.19 -12.09 -4.95
CA ASP A 97 10.99 -13.54 -4.99
C ASP A 97 11.26 -14.10 -6.41
N VAL A 98 10.82 -13.40 -7.46
CA VAL A 98 11.13 -13.75 -8.87
C VAL A 98 12.62 -13.62 -9.16
N GLU A 99 13.28 -12.56 -8.70
CA GLU A 99 14.74 -12.40 -8.81
C GLU A 99 15.48 -13.54 -8.12
N GLN A 100 15.08 -13.96 -6.91
CA GLN A 100 15.69 -15.10 -6.22
C GLN A 100 15.45 -16.44 -6.93
N MET A 101 14.27 -16.65 -7.49
CA MET A 101 13.95 -17.85 -8.27
C MET A 101 14.70 -17.90 -9.61
N THR A 102 14.98 -16.75 -10.22
CA THR A 102 15.70 -16.63 -11.49
C THR A 102 17.21 -16.53 -11.30
N ALA A 103 17.69 -16.08 -10.14
CA ALA A 103 19.11 -15.96 -9.79
C ALA A 103 19.78 -17.31 -9.44
N ASN A 104 19.11 -18.44 -9.69
CA ASN A 104 19.66 -19.75 -9.39
C ASN A 104 20.56 -20.33 -10.51
N ASP A 105 21.36 -19.50 -11.21
CA ASP A 105 22.35 -20.01 -12.18
C ASP A 105 23.57 -19.09 -12.50
N MET A 106 23.97 -18.19 -11.60
CA MET A 106 25.33 -17.62 -11.67
C MET A 106 25.93 -17.45 -10.27
N SER A 107 27.07 -18.11 -10.03
CA SER A 107 27.83 -17.88 -8.80
C SER A 107 28.31 -16.43 -8.74
N ALA A 108 28.45 -15.90 -7.52
CA ALA A 108 28.94 -14.53 -7.30
C ALA A 108 30.30 -14.28 -8.00
N GLU A 109 31.12 -15.32 -8.16
CA GLU A 109 32.39 -15.28 -8.91
C GLU A 109 32.17 -15.02 -10.41
N ALA A 110 31.18 -15.68 -11.03
CA ALA A 110 30.86 -15.50 -12.45
C ALA A 110 30.28 -14.11 -12.76
N ALA A 111 29.52 -13.53 -11.83
CA ALA A 111 29.01 -12.16 -11.96
C ALA A 111 30.15 -11.11 -11.86
N GLN A 112 31.14 -11.35 -10.99
CA GLN A 112 32.29 -10.47 -10.80
C GLN A 112 33.19 -10.43 -12.05
N GLU A 113 33.44 -11.58 -12.68
CA GLU A 113 34.29 -11.72 -13.87
C GLU A 113 33.69 -11.03 -15.11
N LEU A 114 32.36 -11.00 -15.22
CA LEU A 114 31.64 -10.33 -16.31
C LEU A 114 31.66 -8.80 -16.18
N LEU A 115 31.67 -8.29 -14.95
CA LEU A 115 31.72 -6.85 -14.65
C LEU A 115 33.13 -6.25 -14.74
N THR A 116 34.17 -7.08 -14.71
CA THR A 116 35.58 -6.65 -14.75
C THR A 116 36.26 -6.86 -16.11
N ARG A 117 35.50 -7.27 -17.13
CA ARG A 117 35.92 -7.32 -18.53
C ARG A 117 35.43 -6.10 -19.30
#